data_AF-A0A426XR00-F1
#
_entry.id   AF-A0A426XR00-F1
#
_cell.length_a   1.000
_cell.length_b   1.000
_cell.length_c   1.000
_cell.angle_alpha   90.00
_cell.angle_beta   90.00
_cell.angle_gamma   90.00
#
_symmetry.space_group_name_H-M   'P 1'
#
loop_
_entity.id
_entity.type
_entity.pdbx_description
1 polymer ?
#
loop_
_entity_poly.entity_id
_entity_poly.type
_entity_poly.pdbx_seq_one_letter_code
_entity_poly.pdbx_strand_id
1 'polypeptide(L)'
;LKDGQWIDVQPVANAIVINTGDQIEVLSNGRYKSVWHRVLTTSDGNRRSIASFYNPSLKVTIAPGTNKNDSAAALYPKYVFGDYMDVYVKQKFSPKEPRFEAVKAL
;
A
#
# COMPACT_ATOMS: atom_id res chain seq x y z
N LEU A 1 9.49 -4.62 4.61
CA LEU A 1 10.83 -5.20 4.42
C LEU A 1 10.66 -6.66 4.07
N LYS A 2 11.56 -7.24 3.28
CA LYS A 2 11.58 -8.69 3.06
C LYS A 2 12.53 -9.27 4.10
N ASP A 3 12.00 -10.11 4.98
CA ASP A 3 12.75 -10.76 6.07
C ASP A 3 13.57 -9.79 6.94
N GLY A 4 12.99 -8.60 7.21
CA GLY A 4 13.65 -7.55 7.99
C GLY A 4 14.76 -6.79 7.26
N GLN A 5 15.03 -7.10 5.99
CA GLN A 5 16.10 -6.50 5.20
C GLN A 5 15.57 -5.58 4.08
N TRP A 6 16.40 -4.58 3.75
CA TRP A 6 16.24 -3.80 2.54
C TRP A 6 16.82 -4.59 1.37
N ILE A 7 16.08 -4.64 0.26
CA ILE A 7 16.52 -5.30 -0.97
C ILE A 7 16.39 -4.29 -2.09
N ASP A 8 17.47 -4.13 -2.85
CA ASP A 8 17.50 -3.24 -4.00
C ASP A 8 16.69 -3.84 -5.14
N VAL A 9 15.81 -3.01 -5.71
CA VAL A 9 15.13 -3.34 -6.97
C VAL A 9 16.06 -2.94 -8.11
N GLN A 10 16.70 -3.93 -8.71
CA GLN A 10 17.68 -3.70 -9.77
C GLN A 10 17.03 -3.11 -11.03
N PRO A 11 17.61 -2.06 -11.64
CA PRO A 11 17.14 -1.55 -12.91
C PRO A 11 17.23 -2.62 -14.00
N VAL A 12 16.12 -2.86 -14.69
CA VAL A 12 16.07 -3.77 -15.85
C VAL A 12 15.56 -2.97 -17.05
N ALA A 13 16.29 -3.02 -18.15
CA ALA A 13 15.91 -2.31 -19.37
C ALA A 13 14.54 -2.80 -19.87
N ASN A 14 13.69 -1.86 -20.28
CA ASN A 14 12.34 -2.12 -20.81
C ASN A 14 11.42 -2.91 -19.86
N ALA A 15 11.69 -2.90 -18.56
CA ALA A 15 10.84 -3.52 -17.55
C ALA A 15 10.04 -2.47 -16.77
N ILE A 16 8.90 -2.92 -16.22
CA ILE A 16 8.09 -2.13 -15.29
C ILE A 16 8.17 -2.81 -13.93
N VAL A 17 8.48 -2.01 -12.90
CA VAL A 17 8.37 -2.45 -11.51
C VAL A 17 6.93 -2.22 -11.04
N ILE A 18 6.28 -3.28 -10.58
CA ILE A 18 4.92 -3.24 -10.05
C ILE A 18 4.97 -3.50 -8.54
N ASN A 19 4.23 -2.71 -7.76
CA ASN A 19 4.00 -2.96 -6.35
C ASN A 19 2.51 -2.82 -6.00
N THR A 20 2.12 -3.41 -4.88
CA THR A 20 0.77 -3.30 -4.33
C THR A 20 0.70 -2.18 -3.29
N GLY A 21 -0.34 -1.37 -3.36
CA GLY A 21 -0.64 -0.36 -2.33
C GLY A 21 -1.57 -0.89 -1.23
N ASP A 22 -1.76 -0.09 -0.18
CA ASP A 22 -2.53 -0.43 1.02
C ASP A 22 -3.97 -0.91 0.69
N GLN A 23 -4.58 -0.39 -0.38
CA GLN A 23 -5.94 -0.77 -0.78
C GLN A 23 -6.02 -2.22 -1.29
N ILE A 24 -4.99 -2.71 -1.99
CA ILE A 24 -4.93 -4.11 -2.43
C ILE A 24 -4.72 -5.03 -1.23
N GLU A 25 -3.97 -4.59 -0.23
CA GLU A 25 -3.80 -5.32 1.03
C GLU A 25 -5.15 -5.50 1.74
N VAL A 26 -5.96 -4.44 1.86
CA VAL A 26 -7.29 -4.53 2.44
C VAL A 26 -8.20 -5.44 1.62
N LEU A 27 -8.30 -5.22 0.29
CA LEU A 27 -9.15 -6.02 -0.59
C LEU A 27 -8.81 -7.52 -0.54
N SER A 28 -7.53 -7.85 -0.39
CA SER A 28 -7.04 -9.23 -0.31
C SER A 28 -7.02 -9.81 1.12
N ASN A 29 -7.61 -9.09 2.09
CA ASN A 29 -7.60 -9.43 3.52
C ASN A 29 -6.19 -9.76 4.05
N GLY A 30 -5.17 -9.04 3.57
CA GLY A 30 -3.78 -9.20 4.00
C GLY A 30 -2.94 -10.20 3.21
N ARG A 31 -3.52 -10.90 2.22
CA ARG A 31 -2.77 -11.84 1.36
C ARG A 31 -1.68 -11.14 0.54
N TYR A 32 -1.95 -9.94 0.03
CA TYR A 32 -0.99 -9.14 -0.73
C TYR A 32 -0.63 -7.86 0.02
N LYS A 33 0.46 -7.93 0.79
CA LYS A 33 0.89 -6.80 1.64
C LYS A 33 1.53 -5.67 0.83
N SER A 34 1.15 -4.45 1.15
CA SER A 34 1.84 -3.21 0.80
C SER A 34 3.10 -3.06 1.65
N VAL A 35 4.26 -2.97 1.00
CA VAL A 35 5.56 -3.03 1.66
C VAL A 35 6.26 -1.67 1.72
N TRP A 36 6.99 -1.45 2.81
CA TRP A 36 7.95 -0.35 2.92
C TRP A 36 8.95 -0.37 1.77
N HIS A 37 9.13 0.79 1.14
CA HIS A 37 10.11 1.06 0.09
C HIS A 37 10.71 2.45 0.31
N ARG A 38 11.94 2.65 -0.15
CA ARG A 38 12.65 3.94 -0.08
C ARG A 38 13.53 4.12 -1.30
N VAL A 39 13.96 5.35 -1.55
CA VAL A 39 14.98 5.67 -2.54
C VAL A 39 16.16 6.29 -1.80
N LEU A 40 17.35 5.77 -2.05
CA LEU A 40 18.60 6.31 -1.52
C LEU A 40 19.25 7.20 -2.58
N THR A 41 19.93 8.25 -2.15
CA THR A 41 20.75 9.09 -3.00
C THR A 41 22.15 8.49 -3.16
N THR A 42 22.80 8.77 -4.29
CA THR A 42 24.22 8.46 -4.54
C THR A 42 24.98 9.75 -4.78
N SER A 43 26.29 9.75 -4.51
CA SER A 43 27.17 10.89 -4.83
C SER A 43 27.23 11.14 -6.34
N ASP A 44 27.15 10.06 -7.11
CA ASP A 44 27.31 10.05 -8.55
C ASP A 44 26.08 9.43 -9.23
N GLY A 45 25.65 10.04 -10.34
CA GLY A 45 24.55 9.55 -11.17
C GLY A 45 23.21 10.28 -10.96
N ASN A 46 22.31 10.12 -11.93
CA ASN A 46 20.96 10.69 -11.89
C ASN A 46 19.93 9.61 -12.23
N ARG A 47 19.18 9.18 -11.22
CA ARG A 47 18.09 8.21 -11.40
C ARG A 47 16.79 8.93 -11.76
N ARG A 48 16.29 8.70 -12.98
CA ARG A 48 14.95 9.11 -13.39
C ARG A 48 13.89 8.12 -12.91
N SER A 49 12.75 8.64 -12.45
CA SER A 49 11.59 7.82 -12.05
C SER A 49 10.32 8.42 -12.61
N ILE A 50 9.52 7.60 -13.29
CA ILE A 50 8.16 7.94 -13.71
C ILE A 50 7.26 6.91 -13.03
N ALA A 51 6.49 7.34 -12.03
CA ALA A 51 5.62 6.46 -11.26
C ALA A 51 4.15 6.84 -11.51
N SER A 52 3.37 5.86 -11.94
CA SER A 52 1.93 5.99 -12.14
C SER A 52 1.19 5.21 -11.05
N PHE A 53 0.13 5.80 -10.50
CA PHE A 53 -0.67 5.20 -9.45
C PHE A 53 -2.11 5.02 -9.96
N TYR A 54 -2.56 3.78 -10.03
CA TYR A 54 -3.95 3.45 -10.35
C TYR A 54 -4.72 3.26 -9.04
N ASN A 55 -5.43 4.30 -8.61
CA ASN A 55 -6.11 4.33 -7.32
C ASN A 55 -7.63 4.19 -7.47
N PRO A 56 -8.34 3.74 -6.40
CA PRO A 56 -9.79 3.80 -6.35
C PRO A 56 -10.31 5.25 -6.49
N SER A 57 -11.59 5.38 -6.85
CA SER A 57 -12.30 6.65 -6.72
C SER A 57 -12.39 7.04 -5.24
N LEU A 58 -12.24 8.33 -4.94
CA LEU A 58 -12.33 8.86 -3.56
C LEU A 58 -13.65 8.55 -2.87
N LYS A 59 -14.71 8.25 -3.63
CA LYS A 59 -16.05 7.96 -3.10
C LYS A 59 -16.33 6.46 -2.92
N VAL A 60 -15.40 5.60 -3.33
CA VAL A 60 -15.59 4.14 -3.26
C VAL A 60 -15.30 3.63 -1.87
N THR A 61 -16.15 2.73 -1.40
CA THR A 61 -15.93 1.95 -0.19
C THR A 61 -14.97 0.79 -0.48
N ILE A 62 -13.95 0.66 0.36
CA ILE A 62 -12.97 -0.42 0.36
C ILE A 62 -13.26 -1.33 1.56
N ALA A 63 -13.22 -2.64 1.33
CA ALA A 63 -13.39 -3.66 2.38
C ALA A 63 -12.69 -4.96 1.95
N PRO A 64 -12.36 -5.86 2.89
CA PRO A 64 -11.94 -7.21 2.56
C PRO A 64 -12.92 -7.91 1.61
N GLY A 65 -12.39 -8.52 0.55
CA GLY A 65 -13.18 -9.31 -0.38
C GLY A 65 -13.80 -10.53 0.31
N THR A 66 -15.08 -10.78 0.04
CA THR A 66 -15.81 -11.92 0.61
C THR A 66 -15.62 -13.16 -0.26
N ASN A 67 -14.58 -13.96 -0.01
CA ASN A 67 -14.54 -15.30 -0.57
C ASN A 67 -15.52 -16.18 0.22
N LYS A 68 -16.52 -16.76 -0.45
CA LYS A 68 -17.53 -17.64 0.17
C LYS A 68 -16.94 -18.86 0.91
N ASN A 69 -15.68 -19.20 0.66
CA ASN A 69 -14.96 -20.31 1.28
C ASN A 69 -13.98 -19.87 2.37
N ASP A 70 -13.78 -18.56 2.58
CA ASP A 70 -12.95 -18.05 3.67
C ASP A 70 -13.84 -17.82 4.90
N SER A 71 -13.80 -18.76 5.84
CA SER A 71 -14.30 -18.58 7.21
C SER A 71 -13.37 -17.70 8.07
N ALA A 72 -12.37 -17.06 7.45
CA ALA A 72 -11.42 -16.19 8.13
C ALA A 72 -12.07 -14.85 8.50
N ALA A 73 -11.85 -14.41 9.74
CA ALA A 73 -12.28 -13.09 10.19
C ALA A 73 -11.67 -11.97 9.33
N ALA A 74 -12.42 -10.89 9.13
CA ALA A 74 -11.91 -9.69 8.47
C ALA A 74 -10.80 -9.08 9.32
N LEU A 75 -9.58 -9.01 8.76
CA LEU A 75 -8.41 -8.43 9.43
C LEU A 75 -8.33 -6.91 9.27
N TYR A 76 -9.01 -6.37 8.25
CA TYR A 76 -8.97 -4.95 7.90
C TYR A 76 -10.37 -4.33 7.97
N PRO A 77 -10.47 -3.03 8.26
CA PRO A 77 -11.74 -2.32 8.34
C PRO A 77 -12.35 -2.06 6.96
N LYS A 78 -13.64 -1.72 6.97
CA LYS A 78 -14.36 -1.15 5.83
C LYS A 78 -14.37 0.37 5.96
N TYR A 79 -14.01 1.09 4.90
CA TYR A 79 -13.92 2.56 4.92
C TYR A 79 -14.09 3.15 3.51
N VAL A 80 -14.31 4.47 3.39
CA VAL A 80 -14.30 5.18 2.10
C VAL A 80 -12.85 5.60 1.75
N PHE A 81 -12.46 5.43 0.49
CA PHE A 81 -11.07 5.69 0.08
C PHE A 81 -10.63 7.14 0.30
N GLY A 82 -11.53 8.12 0.14
CA GLY A 82 -11.27 9.52 0.44
C GLY A 82 -10.84 9.75 1.89
N ASP A 83 -11.57 9.17 2.85
CA ASP A 83 -11.26 9.28 4.28
C ASP A 83 -9.89 8.66 4.62
N TYR A 84 -9.55 7.54 3.97
CA TYR A 84 -8.21 6.96 4.09
C TYR A 84 -7.12 7.91 3.59
N MET A 85 -7.36 8.61 2.48
CA MET A 85 -6.39 9.56 1.94
C MET A 85 -6.17 10.75 2.89
N ASP A 86 -7.21 11.23 3.58
CA ASP A 86 -7.10 12.31 4.57
C ASP A 86 -6.25 11.93 5.78
N VAL A 87 -6.29 10.66 6.19
CA VAL A 87 -5.38 10.12 7.22
C VAL A 87 -3.97 9.91 6.64
N TYR A 88 -3.87 9.31 5.46
CA TYR A 88 -2.60 8.95 4.83
C TYR A 88 -1.70 10.16 4.59
N VAL A 89 -2.22 11.28 4.10
CA VAL A 89 -1.41 12.48 3.83
C VAL A 89 -0.77 13.05 5.11
N LYS A 90 -1.38 12.83 6.28
CA LYS A 90 -0.87 13.28 7.58
C LYS A 90 0.14 12.30 8.19
N GLN A 91 0.09 11.03 7.80
CA GLN A 91 0.83 9.93 8.44
C GLN A 91 1.70 9.12 7.46
N LYS A 92 1.99 9.67 6.27
CA LYS A 92 2.61 8.95 5.15
C LYS A 92 3.91 8.21 5.52
N PHE A 93 4.73 8.81 6.37
CA PHE A 93 6.03 8.26 6.79
C PHE A 93 6.00 7.58 8.16
N SER A 94 4.84 7.54 8.81
CA SER A 94 4.60 6.84 10.07
C SER A 94 4.25 5.36 9.82
N PRO A 95 4.27 4.50 10.86
CA PRO A 95 3.77 3.13 10.78
C PRO A 95 2.42 3.05 10.08
N LYS A 96 2.18 1.95 9.35
CA LYS A 96 1.00 1.81 8.48
C LYS A 96 -0.24 1.41 9.25
N GLU A 97 -0.05 0.52 10.20
CA GLU A 97 -1.08 -0.15 10.98
C GLU A 97 -2.03 0.87 11.67
N PRO A 98 -1.54 1.97 12.29
CA PRO A 98 -2.41 2.99 12.87
C PRO A 98 -3.35 3.68 11.88
N ARG A 99 -3.02 3.72 10.58
CA ARG A 99 -3.91 4.32 9.57
C ARG A 99 -5.19 3.53 9.39
N PHE A 100 -5.10 2.19 9.44
CA PHE A 100 -6.27 1.33 9.34
C PHE A 100 -7.17 1.48 10.58
N GLU A 101 -6.59 1.55 11.78
CA GLU A 101 -7.38 1.80 13.00
C GLU A 101 -8.04 3.19 12.99
N ALA A 102 -7.36 4.20 12.46
CA ALA A 102 -7.92 5.55 12.36
C ALA A 102 -9.19 5.60 11.48
N VAL A 103 -9.19 4.94 10.32
CA VAL A 103 -10.36 4.90 9.42
C VAL A 103 -11.46 3.96 9.87
N LYS A 104 -11.18 3.06 10.82
CA LYS A 104 -12.20 2.21 11.46
C LYS A 104 -13.07 2.97 12.45
N ALA A 105 -12.53 4.06 13.02
CA ALA A 105 -13.21 4.88 14.02
C ALA A 105 -14.02 6.05 13.42
N LEU A 106 -13.98 6.22 12.10
CA LEU A 106 -14.78 7.17 11.33
C LEU A 106 -16.12 6.53 10.92
#